data_AF-A0A8T6RRZ2-F1
#
_entry.id   AF-A0A8T6RRZ2-F1
#
_cell.length_a   1.000
_cell.length_b   1.000
_cell.length_c   1.000
_cell.angle_alpha   90.00
_cell.angle_beta   90.00
_cell.angle_gamma   90.00
#
_symmetry.space_group_name_H-M   'P 1'
#
loop_
_entity.id
_entity.type
_entity.pdbx_description
1 polymer ?
#
loop_
_entity_poly.entity_id
_entity_poly.type
_entity_poly.pdbx_seq_one_letter_code
_entity_poly.pdbx_strand_id
1 'polypeptide(L)'
;MKYVNIADDKVQKFIQIQLRKIGQLIKKMVPEVVSIVLSGSFSRGEGSIELLSEDIFIIQKDFDIFIFSKKIPDYSRYKLLKKIILKEIETSNNKNYSNKNFRINLEFINVNQLNGLLPDISTYELKRNGLVIFGKKLLHLIPESVSNFNSSTILRILLNKLIGLIENNPFFNKNSLNVAYECYKTYIEINTVLCILNRCYHTDYTNRLKALKKHWYKFPKSIKELDNKLLDKIENAVSFKLKPIKNLKNLDVEDFWFETKDLLIKIIDVIVSFFICNPEKKDSDENLITYLKKYYYFPYSQRFLHKFKIKSQFLNHLISKAYILLEKSRENLMPSINNLINLYLSSFFLLKAIKKNNIIDEEYFKEAKLYIKEKKTFNSRLENWMKLAKTIISLKLNYDDKKIKKKSFKLI
;
A
#
# COMPACT_ATOMS: atom_id res chain seq x y z
N MET A 1 -15.64 -23.72 0.18
CA MET A 1 -14.46 -22.82 0.17
C MET A 1 -14.52 -21.96 1.43
N LYS A 2 -13.40 -21.69 2.10
CA LYS A 2 -13.37 -20.81 3.28
C LYS A 2 -12.86 -19.42 2.87
N TYR A 3 -13.73 -18.42 2.96
CA TYR A 3 -13.46 -17.02 2.60
C TYR A 3 -13.17 -16.14 3.83
N VAL A 4 -13.62 -16.59 5.00
CA VAL A 4 -13.34 -16.01 6.32
C VAL A 4 -12.97 -17.11 7.32
N ASN A 5 -12.25 -16.74 8.37
CA ASN A 5 -11.77 -17.66 9.40
C ASN A 5 -12.87 -18.01 10.43
N ILE A 6 -14.03 -17.34 10.34
CA ILE A 6 -15.21 -17.67 11.13
C ILE A 6 -15.81 -18.96 10.57
N ALA A 7 -15.98 -19.97 11.43
CA ALA A 7 -16.61 -21.25 11.09
C ALA A 7 -18.14 -21.15 11.08
N ASP A 8 -18.68 -20.20 10.32
CA ASP A 8 -20.13 -20.02 10.12
C ASP A 8 -20.47 -20.23 8.65
N ASP A 9 -21.18 -21.31 8.37
CA ASP A 9 -21.58 -21.69 7.01
C ASP A 9 -22.52 -20.67 6.36
N LYS A 10 -23.33 -19.94 7.14
CA LYS A 10 -24.18 -18.85 6.61
C LYS A 10 -23.32 -17.75 6.02
N VAL A 11 -22.24 -17.37 6.73
CA VAL A 11 -21.30 -16.34 6.26
C VAL A 11 -20.62 -16.78 4.96
N GLN A 12 -20.16 -18.02 4.88
CA GLN A 12 -19.51 -18.55 3.68
C GLN A 12 -20.48 -18.56 2.49
N LYS A 13 -21.72 -19.02 2.71
CA LYS A 13 -22.78 -19.05 1.69
C LYS A 13 -23.13 -17.65 1.21
N PHE A 14 -23.24 -16.67 2.11
CA PHE A 14 -23.48 -15.27 1.77
C PHE A 14 -22.39 -14.74 0.83
N ILE A 15 -21.10 -14.90 1.17
CA ILE A 15 -19.98 -14.43 0.32
C ILE A 15 -20.01 -15.14 -1.03
N GLN A 16 -20.24 -16.45 -1.05
CA GLN A 16 -20.29 -17.23 -2.28
C GLN A 16 -21.40 -16.75 -3.23
N ILE A 17 -22.58 -16.40 -2.69
CA ILE A 17 -23.68 -15.82 -3.47
C ILE A 17 -23.24 -14.49 -4.11
N GLN A 18 -22.61 -13.60 -3.35
CA GLN A 18 -22.13 -12.32 -3.88
C GLN A 18 -21.08 -12.53 -4.98
N LEU A 19 -20.08 -13.37 -4.75
CA LEU A 19 -19.03 -13.66 -5.74
C LEU A 19 -19.59 -14.31 -7.02
N ARG A 20 -20.61 -15.17 -6.89
CA ARG A 20 -21.29 -15.77 -8.05
C ARG A 20 -22.01 -14.72 -8.88
N LYS A 21 -22.74 -13.79 -8.25
CA LYS A 21 -23.40 -12.66 -8.92
C LYS A 21 -22.39 -11.79 -9.66
N ILE A 22 -21.29 -11.43 -9.00
CA ILE A 22 -20.20 -10.65 -9.59
C ILE A 22 -19.64 -11.37 -10.82
N GLY A 23 -19.34 -12.67 -10.70
CA GLY A 23 -18.82 -13.48 -11.80
C GLY A 23 -19.77 -13.53 -13.00
N GLN A 24 -21.07 -13.66 -12.76
CA GLN A 24 -22.10 -13.65 -13.81
C GLN A 24 -22.18 -12.29 -14.52
N LEU A 25 -22.16 -11.18 -13.78
CA LEU A 25 -22.15 -9.83 -14.35
C LEU A 25 -20.91 -9.57 -15.21
N ILE A 26 -19.73 -9.95 -14.71
CA ILE A 26 -18.47 -9.84 -15.45
C ILE A 26 -18.55 -10.64 -16.75
N LYS A 27 -19.01 -11.91 -16.69
CA LYS A 27 -19.14 -12.77 -17.88
C LYS A 27 -20.11 -12.18 -18.91
N LYS A 28 -21.27 -11.68 -18.46
CA LYS A 28 -22.26 -11.05 -19.34
C LYS A 28 -21.70 -9.81 -20.02
N MET A 29 -20.95 -9.00 -19.28
CA MET A 29 -20.41 -7.73 -19.77
C MET A 29 -19.06 -7.85 -20.45
N VAL A 30 -18.34 -8.96 -20.35
CA VAL A 30 -17.04 -9.17 -21.00
C VAL A 30 -17.01 -10.61 -21.54
N PRO A 31 -17.56 -10.84 -22.75
CA PRO A 31 -17.68 -12.18 -23.34
C PRO A 31 -16.34 -12.92 -23.49
N GLU A 32 -15.24 -12.19 -23.65
CA GLU A 32 -13.89 -12.74 -23.84
C GLU A 32 -13.18 -13.12 -22.53
N VAL A 33 -13.91 -13.17 -21.40
CA VAL A 33 -13.38 -13.63 -20.11
C VAL A 33 -13.09 -15.13 -20.15
N VAL A 34 -11.88 -15.48 -19.74
CA VAL A 34 -11.40 -16.87 -19.65
C VAL A 34 -11.40 -17.37 -18.20
N SER A 35 -11.09 -16.48 -17.25
CA SER A 35 -11.07 -16.80 -15.83
C SER A 35 -11.37 -15.55 -14.99
N ILE A 36 -12.03 -15.76 -13.85
CA ILE A 36 -12.22 -14.74 -12.82
C ILE A 36 -11.67 -15.32 -11.52
N VAL A 37 -10.74 -14.61 -10.92
CA VAL A 37 -9.99 -15.05 -9.74
C VAL A 37 -10.17 -14.03 -8.63
N LEU A 38 -10.64 -14.49 -7.47
CA LEU A 38 -10.61 -13.74 -6.23
C LEU A 38 -9.21 -13.80 -5.63
N SER A 39 -8.69 -12.66 -5.22
CA SER A 39 -7.40 -12.51 -4.53
C SER A 39 -7.59 -11.79 -3.19
N GLY A 40 -6.49 -11.41 -2.55
CA GLY A 40 -6.49 -10.65 -1.31
C GLY A 40 -6.99 -11.45 -0.10
N SER A 41 -7.47 -10.74 0.92
CA SER A 41 -7.81 -11.37 2.21
C SER A 41 -8.91 -12.43 2.12
N PHE A 42 -9.93 -12.21 1.28
CA PHE A 42 -11.03 -13.18 1.11
C PHE A 42 -10.60 -14.47 0.42
N SER A 43 -9.59 -14.45 -0.46
CA SER A 43 -9.09 -15.68 -1.07
C SER A 43 -8.27 -16.54 -0.10
N ARG A 44 -7.76 -15.93 0.97
CA ARG A 44 -6.98 -16.58 2.04
C ARG A 44 -7.81 -17.10 3.20
N GLY A 45 -9.12 -16.86 3.23
CA GLY A 45 -9.90 -17.09 4.43
C GLY A 45 -9.69 -16.03 5.52
N GLU A 46 -9.06 -14.90 5.21
CA GLU A 46 -8.78 -13.81 6.16
C GLU A 46 -9.68 -12.58 5.94
N GLY A 47 -10.75 -12.73 5.15
CA GLY A 47 -11.72 -11.67 4.91
C GLY A 47 -12.36 -11.20 6.22
N SER A 48 -12.67 -9.90 6.30
CA SER A 48 -13.30 -9.31 7.47
C SER A 48 -14.78 -9.08 7.21
N ILE A 49 -15.62 -9.64 8.09
CA ILE A 49 -17.07 -9.49 8.07
C ILE A 49 -17.53 -9.07 9.45
N GLU A 50 -18.48 -8.15 9.48
CA GLU A 50 -19.17 -7.71 10.67
C GLU A 50 -20.53 -8.40 10.74
N LEU A 51 -20.80 -9.04 11.87
CA LEU A 51 -22.10 -9.60 12.19
C LEU A 51 -22.91 -8.55 12.95
N LEU A 52 -23.97 -8.04 12.35
CA LEU A 52 -24.88 -7.10 13.01
C LEU A 52 -26.00 -7.82 13.78
N SER A 53 -26.49 -8.91 13.21
CA SER A 53 -27.46 -9.83 13.83
C SER A 53 -27.26 -11.22 13.22
N GLU A 54 -28.01 -12.22 13.70
CA GLU A 54 -27.86 -13.63 13.28
C GLU A 54 -27.90 -13.87 11.76
N ASP A 55 -28.56 -12.99 11.00
CA ASP A 55 -28.71 -13.10 9.55
C ASP A 55 -28.24 -11.86 8.77
N ILE A 56 -27.63 -10.87 9.43
CA ILE A 56 -27.15 -9.65 8.78
C ILE A 56 -25.62 -9.58 8.83
N PHE A 57 -25.02 -9.81 7.67
CA PHE A 57 -23.58 -9.79 7.46
C PHE A 57 -23.16 -8.55 6.64
N ILE A 58 -22.15 -7.83 7.11
CA ILE A 58 -21.54 -6.73 6.37
C ILE A 58 -20.11 -7.09 6.01
N ILE A 59 -19.82 -7.07 4.71
CA ILE A 59 -18.45 -7.15 4.20
C ILE A 59 -17.75 -5.81 4.51
N GLN A 60 -16.74 -5.83 5.38
CA GLN A 60 -16.03 -4.62 5.81
C GLN A 60 -14.94 -4.14 4.84
N LYS A 61 -14.52 -4.99 3.90
CA LYS A 61 -13.35 -4.77 3.03
C LYS A 61 -13.65 -5.00 1.56
N ASP A 62 -12.64 -4.76 0.76
CA ASP A 62 -12.72 -4.83 -0.69
C ASP A 62 -12.69 -6.29 -1.18
N PHE A 63 -13.37 -6.55 -2.30
CA PHE A 63 -13.07 -7.71 -3.14
C PHE A 63 -12.02 -7.33 -4.18
N ASP A 64 -10.87 -8.01 -4.14
CA ASP A 64 -9.82 -7.91 -5.14
C ASP A 64 -10.03 -9.01 -6.18
N ILE A 65 -10.52 -8.63 -7.36
CA ILE A 65 -10.89 -9.57 -8.42
C ILE A 65 -10.00 -9.34 -9.64
N PHE A 66 -9.28 -10.39 -10.02
CA PHE A 66 -8.51 -10.45 -11.24
C PHE A 66 -9.34 -11.13 -12.33
N ILE A 67 -9.43 -10.49 -13.50
CA ILE A 67 -10.16 -10.97 -14.65
C ILE A 67 -9.16 -11.25 -15.77
N PHE A 68 -9.01 -12.53 -16.11
CA PHE A 68 -8.16 -12.95 -17.22
C PHE A 68 -9.01 -13.05 -18.48
N SER A 69 -8.74 -12.20 -19.46
CA SER A 69 -9.51 -12.12 -20.70
C SER A 69 -8.61 -12.12 -21.94
N LYS A 70 -9.18 -12.52 -23.09
CA LYS A 70 -8.47 -12.36 -24.38
C LYS A 70 -8.44 -10.91 -24.84
N LYS A 71 -9.46 -10.13 -24.48
CA LYS A 71 -9.60 -8.71 -24.78
C LYS A 71 -9.93 -7.94 -23.50
N ILE A 72 -9.21 -6.85 -23.24
CA ILE A 72 -9.46 -5.97 -22.09
C ILE A 72 -10.54 -4.97 -22.51
N PRO A 73 -11.60 -4.77 -21.71
CA PRO A 73 -12.62 -3.77 -22.02
C PRO A 73 -12.02 -2.35 -21.98
N ASP A 74 -12.57 -1.44 -22.77
CA ASP A 74 -12.22 -0.02 -22.65
C ASP A 74 -12.63 0.54 -21.27
N TYR A 75 -12.14 1.74 -20.97
CA TYR A 75 -12.33 2.38 -19.68
C TYR A 75 -13.80 2.71 -19.36
N SER A 76 -14.61 3.05 -20.36
CA SER A 76 -16.02 3.36 -20.20
C SER A 76 -16.80 2.12 -19.81
N ARG A 77 -16.55 1.00 -20.50
CA ARG A 77 -17.14 -0.32 -20.18
C ARG A 77 -16.69 -0.83 -18.82
N TYR A 78 -15.41 -0.65 -18.47
CA TYR A 78 -14.88 -0.95 -17.13
C TYR A 78 -15.63 -0.16 -16.03
N LYS A 79 -15.79 1.15 -16.21
CA LYS A 79 -16.53 2.00 -15.26
C LYS A 79 -17.98 1.57 -15.10
N LEU A 80 -18.66 1.30 -16.22
CA LEU A 80 -20.03 0.83 -16.23
C LEU A 80 -20.18 -0.51 -15.50
N LEU A 81 -19.30 -1.47 -15.78
CA LEU A 81 -19.25 -2.76 -15.09
C LEU A 81 -19.07 -2.60 -13.58
N LYS A 82 -18.11 -1.78 -13.15
CA LYS A 82 -17.87 -1.50 -11.72
C LYS A 82 -19.12 -0.90 -11.06
N LYS A 83 -19.79 0.05 -11.72
CA LYS A 83 -21.02 0.67 -11.23
C LYS A 83 -22.16 -0.34 -11.10
N ILE A 84 -22.34 -1.21 -12.09
CA ILE A 84 -23.39 -2.25 -12.08
C ILE A 84 -23.15 -3.25 -10.94
N ILE A 85 -21.91 -3.71 -10.76
CA ILE A 85 -21.57 -4.63 -9.68
C ILE A 85 -21.83 -4.00 -8.30
N LEU A 86 -21.39 -2.75 -8.09
CA LEU A 86 -21.63 -2.05 -6.82
C LEU A 86 -23.13 -1.93 -6.54
N LYS A 87 -23.92 -1.51 -7.55
CA LYS A 87 -25.37 -1.43 -7.43
C LYS A 87 -26.00 -2.78 -7.09
N GLU A 88 -25.56 -3.87 -7.73
CA GLU A 88 -26.07 -5.22 -7.47
C GLU A 88 -25.75 -5.71 -6.05
N ILE A 89 -24.57 -5.40 -5.53
CA ILE A 89 -24.19 -5.76 -4.15
C ILE A 89 -24.98 -4.92 -3.14
N GLU A 90 -25.16 -3.63 -3.42
CA GLU A 90 -26.00 -2.74 -2.60
C GLU A 90 -27.46 -3.17 -2.56
N THR A 91 -28.05 -3.60 -3.68
CA THR A 91 -29.44 -4.09 -3.70
C THR A 91 -29.60 -5.45 -3.03
N SER A 92 -28.55 -6.27 -3.05
CA SER A 92 -28.54 -7.61 -2.44
C SER A 92 -28.39 -7.58 -0.92
N ASN A 93 -27.76 -6.53 -0.38
CA ASN A 93 -27.66 -6.32 1.06
C ASN A 93 -28.92 -5.56 1.48
N ASN A 94 -29.83 -6.22 2.21
CA ASN A 94 -31.12 -5.69 2.70
C ASN A 94 -31.18 -4.14 2.74
N LYS A 95 -32.21 -3.56 2.11
CA LYS A 95 -32.42 -2.11 1.79
C LYS A 95 -32.06 -1.08 2.87
N ASN A 96 -31.90 -1.50 4.13
CA ASN A 96 -31.59 -0.64 5.26
C ASN A 96 -30.09 -0.37 5.46
N TYR A 97 -29.18 -1.03 4.73
CA TYR A 97 -27.74 -0.84 4.90
C TYR A 97 -27.04 -0.46 3.60
N SER A 98 -26.82 0.84 3.40
CA SER A 98 -25.87 1.32 2.40
C SER A 98 -24.46 0.91 2.83
N ASN A 99 -23.85 -0.05 2.12
CA ASN A 99 -22.49 -0.49 2.41
C ASN A 99 -21.48 0.54 1.88
N LYS A 100 -21.52 1.78 2.40
CA LYS A 100 -20.73 2.95 1.94
C LYS A 100 -19.22 2.69 1.92
N ASN A 101 -18.77 1.69 2.66
CA ASN A 101 -17.36 1.34 2.79
C ASN A 101 -16.94 0.15 1.91
N PHE A 102 -17.88 -0.56 1.28
CA PHE A 102 -17.54 -1.66 0.39
C PHE A 102 -16.93 -1.12 -0.90
N ARG A 103 -15.79 -1.69 -1.30
CA ARG A 103 -15.17 -1.39 -2.58
C ARG A 103 -14.92 -2.66 -3.35
N ILE A 104 -14.89 -2.53 -4.66
CA ILE A 104 -14.49 -3.62 -5.55
C ILE A 104 -13.34 -3.15 -6.42
N ASN A 105 -12.27 -3.93 -6.40
CA ASN A 105 -11.08 -3.73 -7.21
C ASN A 105 -11.12 -4.78 -8.32
N LEU A 106 -11.27 -4.31 -9.56
CA LEU A 106 -11.30 -5.15 -10.75
C LEU A 106 -10.00 -4.92 -11.52
N GLU A 107 -9.19 -5.95 -11.69
CA GLU A 107 -7.95 -5.89 -12.45
C GLU A 107 -8.04 -6.80 -13.67
N PHE A 108 -8.03 -6.21 -14.87
CA PHE A 108 -8.06 -6.97 -16.13
C PHE A 108 -6.64 -7.26 -16.59
N ILE A 109 -6.36 -8.54 -16.84
CA ILE A 109 -5.08 -9.01 -17.36
C ILE A 109 -5.33 -9.79 -18.65
N ASN A 110 -4.60 -9.45 -19.71
CA ASN A 110 -4.66 -10.25 -20.92
C ASN A 110 -4.02 -11.61 -20.66
N VAL A 111 -4.69 -12.71 -21.07
CA VAL A 111 -4.17 -14.07 -20.87
C VAL A 111 -2.75 -14.27 -21.42
N ASN A 112 -2.41 -13.60 -22.51
CA ASN A 112 -1.09 -13.68 -23.15
C ASN A 112 0.01 -12.95 -22.34
N GLN A 113 -0.35 -12.22 -21.29
CA GLN A 113 0.58 -11.48 -20.44
C GLN A 113 0.87 -12.17 -19.10
N LEU A 114 0.17 -13.28 -18.78
CA LEU A 114 0.29 -13.95 -17.48
C LEU A 114 1.72 -14.41 -17.17
N ASN A 115 2.42 -14.94 -18.18
CA ASN A 115 3.81 -15.40 -18.05
C ASN A 115 4.83 -14.24 -17.91
N GLY A 116 4.43 -13.01 -18.21
CA GLY A 116 5.26 -11.81 -18.19
C GLY A 116 4.83 -10.79 -17.13
N LEU A 117 4.02 -11.21 -16.16
CA LEU A 117 3.71 -10.38 -15.00
C LEU A 117 4.98 -10.14 -14.17
N LEU A 118 5.07 -8.95 -13.59
CA LEU A 118 6.19 -8.61 -12.73
C LEU A 118 6.13 -9.48 -11.46
N PRO A 119 7.27 -10.03 -10.99
CA PRO A 119 7.32 -10.76 -9.72
C PRO A 119 7.24 -9.76 -8.57
N ASP A 120 6.03 -9.29 -8.28
CA ASP A 120 5.71 -8.49 -7.10
C ASP A 120 4.79 -9.26 -6.14
N ILE A 121 4.53 -8.67 -4.97
CA ILE A 121 3.73 -9.31 -3.93
C ILE A 121 2.33 -9.63 -4.42
N SER A 122 1.68 -8.72 -5.14
CA SER A 122 0.34 -8.95 -5.70
C SER A 122 0.31 -10.16 -6.62
N THR A 123 1.29 -10.27 -7.52
CA THR A 123 1.40 -11.39 -8.46
C THR A 123 1.71 -12.70 -7.75
N TYR A 124 2.59 -12.67 -6.74
CA TYR A 124 2.90 -13.83 -5.91
C TYR A 124 1.69 -14.30 -5.09
N GLU A 125 0.98 -13.37 -4.44
CA GLU A 125 -0.25 -13.66 -3.69
C GLU A 125 -1.34 -14.22 -4.59
N LEU A 126 -1.54 -13.62 -5.78
CA LEU A 126 -2.49 -14.11 -6.77
C LEU A 126 -2.16 -15.53 -7.21
N LYS A 127 -0.89 -15.84 -7.48
CA LYS A 127 -0.47 -17.20 -7.86
C LYS A 127 -0.70 -18.21 -6.73
N ARG A 128 -0.29 -17.88 -5.51
CA ARG A 128 -0.31 -18.81 -4.37
C ARG A 128 -1.70 -19.02 -3.79
N ASN A 129 -2.45 -17.92 -3.63
CA ASN A 129 -3.70 -17.91 -2.87
C ASN A 129 -4.90 -17.45 -3.72
N GLY A 130 -4.73 -17.21 -5.02
CA GLY A 130 -5.83 -16.87 -5.91
C GLY A 130 -6.86 -17.99 -5.97
N LEU A 131 -8.13 -17.62 -5.83
CA LEU A 131 -9.26 -18.53 -5.85
C LEU A 131 -10.06 -18.33 -7.13
N VAL A 132 -10.06 -19.33 -8.01
CA VAL A 132 -10.85 -19.27 -9.25
C VAL A 132 -12.33 -19.35 -8.89
N ILE A 133 -13.07 -18.27 -9.13
CA ILE A 133 -14.52 -18.22 -8.90
C ILE A 133 -15.32 -18.46 -10.18
N PHE A 134 -14.68 -18.35 -11.36
CA PHE A 134 -15.27 -18.70 -12.66
C PHE A 134 -14.18 -19.03 -13.70
N GLY A 135 -14.44 -19.99 -14.59
CA GLY A 135 -13.60 -20.26 -15.77
C GLY A 135 -12.39 -21.18 -15.51
N LYS A 136 -11.36 -21.07 -16.36
CA LYS A 136 -10.18 -21.96 -16.35
C LYS A 136 -9.18 -21.60 -15.24
N LYS A 137 -8.48 -22.59 -14.66
CA LYS A 137 -7.40 -22.36 -13.69
C LYS A 137 -6.09 -21.98 -14.37
N LEU A 138 -5.85 -20.68 -14.54
CA LEU A 138 -4.67 -20.14 -15.25
C LEU A 138 -3.51 -19.67 -14.34
N LEU A 139 -3.65 -19.79 -13.02
CA LEU A 139 -2.65 -19.30 -12.06
C LEU A 139 -1.28 -19.97 -12.19
N HIS A 140 -1.23 -21.18 -12.76
CA HIS A 140 0.03 -21.89 -13.03
C HIS A 140 0.90 -21.18 -14.08
N LEU A 141 0.31 -20.32 -14.93
CA LEU A 141 1.03 -19.55 -15.96
C LEU A 141 1.76 -18.34 -15.39
N ILE A 142 1.41 -17.90 -14.19
CA ILE A 142 2.06 -16.78 -13.52
C ILE A 142 3.44 -17.24 -13.05
N PRO A 143 4.53 -16.50 -13.26
CA PRO A 143 5.85 -16.88 -12.76
C PRO A 143 5.88 -16.89 -11.22
N GLU A 144 6.70 -17.76 -10.64
CA GLU A 144 6.87 -17.86 -9.19
C GLU A 144 8.28 -17.48 -8.77
N SER A 145 8.41 -16.50 -7.88
CA SER A 145 9.65 -16.33 -7.12
C SER A 145 9.52 -15.28 -6.01
N VAL A 146 9.57 -15.73 -4.76
CA VAL A 146 9.83 -14.85 -3.60
C VAL A 146 11.25 -14.29 -3.64
N SER A 147 12.19 -15.07 -4.17
CA SER A 147 13.61 -14.69 -4.30
C SER A 147 13.85 -13.50 -5.22
N ASN A 148 12.87 -13.15 -6.08
CA ASN A 148 13.01 -12.10 -7.08
C ASN A 148 12.10 -10.90 -6.81
N PHE A 149 11.58 -10.74 -5.58
CA PHE A 149 10.93 -9.50 -5.22
C PHE A 149 11.92 -8.34 -5.40
N ASN A 150 11.56 -7.42 -6.29
CA ASN A 150 12.42 -6.29 -6.59
C ASN A 150 12.51 -5.35 -5.37
N SER A 151 13.68 -4.78 -5.10
CA SER A 151 13.87 -3.73 -4.10
C SER A 151 12.85 -2.59 -4.21
N SER A 152 12.38 -2.28 -5.41
CA SER A 152 11.30 -1.30 -5.61
C SER A 152 10.00 -1.67 -4.93
N THR A 153 9.69 -2.97 -4.84
CA THR A 153 8.49 -3.47 -4.16
C THR A 153 8.58 -3.18 -2.68
N ILE A 154 9.74 -3.46 -2.06
CA ILE A 154 10.02 -3.16 -0.67
C ILE A 154 9.84 -1.65 -0.39
N LEU A 155 10.50 -0.81 -1.18
CA LEU A 155 10.43 0.64 -0.99
C LEU A 155 9.00 1.15 -1.21
N ARG A 156 8.32 0.74 -2.28
CA ARG A 156 6.94 1.15 -2.57
C ARG A 156 5.98 0.85 -1.42
N ILE A 157 6.14 -0.28 -0.73
CA ILE A 157 5.31 -0.64 0.43
C ILE A 157 5.50 0.37 1.56
N LEU A 158 6.74 0.65 1.95
CA LEU A 158 7.06 1.59 3.03
C LEU A 158 6.64 3.02 2.66
N LEU A 159 6.93 3.44 1.43
CA LEU A 159 6.60 4.78 0.97
C LEU A 159 5.08 5.02 0.88
N ASN A 160 4.30 3.98 0.55
CA ASN A 160 2.84 4.05 0.66
C ASN A 160 2.36 4.20 2.12
N LYS A 161 3.11 3.70 3.10
CA LYS A 161 2.78 3.90 4.53
C LYS A 161 3.07 5.33 4.98
N LEU A 162 4.07 6.01 4.41
CA LEU A 162 4.30 7.43 4.68
C LEU A 162 3.06 8.26 4.33
N ILE A 163 2.51 8.06 3.12
CA ILE A 163 1.28 8.75 2.68
C ILE A 163 0.12 8.40 3.61
N GLY A 164 -0.06 7.12 3.94
CA GLY A 164 -1.12 6.67 4.83
C GLY A 164 -1.06 7.33 6.21
N LEU A 165 0.12 7.39 6.83
CA LEU A 165 0.34 8.05 8.12
C LEU A 165 0.07 9.55 8.04
N ILE A 166 0.43 10.21 6.94
CA ILE A 166 0.11 11.62 6.72
C ILE A 166 -1.39 11.85 6.65
N GLU A 167 -2.10 11.06 5.83
CA GLU A 167 -3.56 11.17 5.66
C GLU A 167 -4.32 10.87 6.95
N ASN A 168 -3.73 10.02 7.81
CA ASN A 168 -4.26 9.64 9.11
C ASN A 168 -3.44 10.21 10.26
N ASN A 169 -2.95 11.44 10.10
CA ASN A 169 -2.30 12.13 11.20
C ASN A 169 -3.36 12.61 12.21
N PRO A 170 -3.14 12.43 13.53
CA PRO A 170 -4.10 12.74 14.59
C PRO A 170 -4.54 14.21 14.64
N PHE A 171 -3.72 15.14 14.14
CA PHE A 171 -4.06 16.56 14.08
C PHE A 171 -5.12 16.89 13.02
N PHE A 172 -5.27 16.04 11.99
CA PHE A 172 -6.26 16.24 10.91
C PHE A 172 -7.39 15.23 10.95
N ASN A 173 -7.07 14.01 11.35
CA ASN A 173 -8.02 12.94 11.45
C ASN A 173 -8.45 12.76 12.91
N LYS A 174 -9.54 13.43 13.28
CA LYS A 174 -10.14 13.32 14.62
C LYS A 174 -10.71 11.92 14.91
N ASN A 175 -10.80 11.06 13.90
CA ASN A 175 -11.20 9.67 14.11
C ASN A 175 -9.98 8.86 14.57
N SER A 176 -9.79 8.80 15.88
CA SER A 176 -8.70 8.08 16.55
C SER A 176 -8.58 6.62 16.12
N LEU A 177 -9.70 5.98 15.79
CA LEU A 177 -9.75 4.61 15.30
C LEU A 177 -9.05 4.48 13.93
N ASN A 178 -9.27 5.42 13.00
CA ASN A 178 -8.63 5.40 11.68
C ASN A 178 -7.10 5.58 11.79
N VAL A 179 -6.67 6.47 12.68
CA VAL A 179 -5.25 6.70 12.96
C VAL A 179 -4.60 5.43 13.53
N ALA A 180 -5.22 4.82 14.54
CA ALA A 180 -4.74 3.56 15.10
C ALA A 180 -4.68 2.43 14.06
N TYR A 181 -5.72 2.29 13.22
CA TYR A 181 -5.75 1.30 12.14
C TYR A 181 -4.58 1.47 11.16
N GLU A 182 -4.26 2.71 10.77
CA GLU A 182 -3.15 2.98 9.86
C GLU A 182 -1.79 2.72 10.52
N CYS A 183 -1.65 3.00 11.82
CA CYS A 183 -0.44 2.67 12.58
C CYS A 183 -0.22 1.15 12.63
N TYR A 184 -1.23 0.36 13.01
CA TYR A 184 -1.14 -1.10 12.96
C TYR A 184 -0.87 -1.64 11.56
N LYS A 185 -1.50 -1.06 10.53
CA LYS A 185 -1.23 -1.43 9.14
C LYS A 185 0.23 -1.17 8.77
N THR A 186 0.82 -0.09 9.27
CA THR A 186 2.24 0.22 9.07
C THR A 186 3.14 -0.87 9.65
N TYR A 187 2.90 -1.34 10.87
CA TYR A 187 3.65 -2.47 11.46
C TYR A 187 3.49 -3.78 10.67
N ILE A 188 2.30 -4.05 10.13
CA ILE A 188 2.08 -5.23 9.27
C ILE A 188 2.91 -5.11 7.98
N GLU A 189 3.00 -3.93 7.38
CA GLU A 189 3.82 -3.72 6.20
C GLU A 189 5.32 -3.71 6.49
N ILE A 190 5.73 -3.30 7.68
CA ILE A 190 7.10 -3.51 8.16
C ILE A 190 7.40 -5.01 8.22
N ASN A 191 6.51 -5.83 8.79
CA ASN A 191 6.66 -7.30 8.80
C ASN A 191 6.78 -7.87 7.38
N THR A 192 5.92 -7.43 6.45
CA THR A 192 6.00 -7.75 5.02
C THR A 192 7.41 -7.53 4.49
N VAL A 193 7.92 -6.32 4.66
CA VAL A 193 9.22 -5.91 4.13
C VAL A 193 10.38 -6.69 4.75
N LEU A 194 10.38 -6.86 6.07
CA LEU A 194 11.42 -7.62 6.76
C LEU A 194 11.43 -9.09 6.30
N CYS A 195 10.26 -9.71 6.16
CA CYS A 195 10.17 -11.07 5.63
C CYS A 195 10.68 -11.19 4.19
N ILE A 196 10.44 -10.18 3.35
CA ILE A 196 10.94 -10.17 1.98
C ILE A 196 12.47 -10.06 1.96
N LEU A 197 13.04 -9.14 2.74
CA LEU A 197 14.48 -8.95 2.86
C LEU A 197 15.18 -10.24 3.28
N ASN A 198 14.55 -11.00 4.19
CA ASN A 198 15.07 -12.27 4.68
C ASN A 198 14.57 -13.51 3.89
N ARG A 199 13.90 -13.30 2.74
CA ARG A 199 13.40 -14.37 1.86
C ARG A 199 12.51 -15.41 2.56
N CYS A 200 11.77 -14.99 3.58
CA CYS A 200 10.84 -15.83 4.36
C CYS A 200 9.40 -15.30 4.30
N TYR A 201 9.03 -14.68 3.17
CA TYR A 201 7.69 -14.13 2.96
C TYR A 201 6.62 -15.22 2.87
N HIS A 202 5.52 -15.00 3.60
CA HIS A 202 4.29 -15.77 3.48
C HIS A 202 3.12 -14.84 3.20
N THR A 203 2.13 -15.35 2.47
CA THR A 203 0.91 -14.63 2.09
C THR A 203 -0.04 -14.41 3.27
N ASP A 204 -0.07 -15.33 4.24
CA ASP A 204 -0.91 -15.24 5.44
C ASP A 204 -0.19 -14.48 6.57
N TYR A 205 -0.92 -13.62 7.30
CA TYR A 205 -0.31 -12.75 8.30
C TYR A 205 0.33 -13.54 9.46
N THR A 206 -0.33 -14.60 9.92
CA THR A 206 0.15 -15.47 11.01
C THR A 206 1.43 -16.20 10.61
N ASN A 207 1.45 -16.78 9.42
CA ASN A 207 2.61 -17.53 8.93
C ASN A 207 3.80 -16.61 8.68
N ARG A 208 3.55 -15.38 8.20
CA ARG A 208 4.55 -14.34 8.04
C ARG A 208 5.18 -13.94 9.38
N LEU A 209 4.36 -13.69 10.41
CA LEU A 209 4.87 -13.39 11.76
C LEU A 209 5.72 -14.53 12.32
N LYS A 210 5.24 -15.78 12.21
CA LYS A 210 5.99 -16.96 12.67
C LYS A 210 7.34 -17.07 11.95
N ALA A 211 7.35 -16.86 10.63
CA ALA A 211 8.57 -16.87 9.83
C ALA A 211 9.53 -15.75 10.22
N LEU A 212 9.03 -14.53 10.49
CA LEU A 212 9.83 -13.41 10.96
C LEU A 212 10.49 -13.74 12.31
N LYS A 213 9.71 -14.20 13.29
CA LYS A 213 10.20 -14.59 14.62
C LYS A 213 11.28 -15.67 14.51
N LYS A 214 11.01 -16.73 13.76
CA LYS A 214 11.96 -17.84 13.55
C LYS A 214 13.30 -17.35 12.99
N HIS A 215 13.30 -16.35 12.12
CA HIS A 215 14.50 -15.86 11.47
C HIS A 215 15.01 -14.52 12.00
N TRP A 216 14.47 -14.03 13.11
CA TRP A 216 14.84 -12.72 13.66
C TRP A 216 16.34 -12.60 13.92
N TYR A 217 16.97 -13.70 14.35
CA TYR A 217 18.40 -13.78 14.60
C TYR A 217 19.27 -13.45 13.37
N LYS A 218 18.75 -13.57 12.14
CA LYS A 218 19.46 -13.25 10.89
C LYS A 218 19.52 -11.76 10.56
N PHE A 219 18.69 -10.92 11.18
CA PHE A 219 18.71 -9.49 10.86
C PHE A 219 19.99 -8.82 11.39
N PRO A 220 20.53 -7.84 10.64
CA PRO A 220 21.65 -7.03 11.10
C PRO A 220 21.33 -6.31 12.40
N LYS A 221 22.38 -6.04 13.18
CA LYS A 221 22.31 -5.30 14.45
C LYS A 221 21.59 -3.96 14.28
N SER A 222 21.84 -3.25 13.18
CA SER A 222 21.19 -1.97 12.85
C SER A 222 19.67 -2.03 12.76
N ILE A 223 19.05 -3.17 12.39
CA ILE A 223 17.59 -3.34 12.42
C ILE A 223 17.12 -3.65 13.84
N LYS A 224 17.80 -4.58 14.52
CA LYS A 224 17.42 -5.04 15.86
C LYS A 224 17.51 -3.94 16.92
N GLU A 225 18.44 -3.01 16.74
CA GLU A 225 18.65 -1.87 17.65
C GLU A 225 17.75 -0.66 17.35
N LEU A 226 16.99 -0.65 16.24
CA LEU A 226 16.04 0.43 15.98
C LEU A 226 15.02 0.57 17.10
N ASP A 227 14.55 -0.58 17.59
CA ASP A 227 13.56 -0.72 18.64
C ASP A 227 13.54 -2.17 19.15
N ASN A 228 13.88 -2.36 20.42
CA ASN A 228 13.90 -3.67 21.06
C ASN A 228 12.49 -4.31 21.16
N LYS A 229 11.42 -3.52 21.04
CA LYS A 229 10.01 -3.96 21.05
C LYS A 229 9.41 -4.08 19.65
N LEU A 230 10.20 -3.98 18.58
CA LEU A 230 9.68 -4.03 17.21
C LEU A 230 8.89 -5.32 16.93
N LEU A 231 9.39 -6.48 17.36
CA LEU A 231 8.68 -7.75 17.18
C LEU A 231 7.34 -7.78 17.91
N ASP A 232 7.29 -7.26 19.15
CA ASP A 232 6.06 -7.22 19.95
C ASP A 232 5.02 -6.30 19.31
N LYS A 233 5.45 -5.14 18.79
CA LYS A 233 4.58 -4.21 18.06
C LYS A 233 4.00 -4.85 16.79
N ILE A 234 4.82 -5.58 16.04
CA ILE A 234 4.38 -6.33 14.86
C ILE A 234 3.38 -7.43 15.26
N GLU A 235 3.65 -8.18 16.32
CA GLU A 235 2.76 -9.22 16.83
C GLU A 235 1.41 -8.66 17.28
N ASN A 236 1.44 -7.55 18.02
CA ASN A 236 0.24 -6.82 18.42
C ASN A 236 -0.56 -6.35 17.20
N ALA A 237 0.12 -5.83 16.16
CA ALA A 237 -0.53 -5.41 14.93
C ALA A 237 -1.17 -6.57 14.14
N VAL A 238 -0.50 -7.72 14.05
CA VAL A 238 -1.04 -8.92 13.41
C VAL A 238 -2.24 -9.44 14.21
N SER A 239 -2.13 -9.49 15.53
CA SER A 239 -3.23 -9.90 16.42
C SER A 239 -4.44 -9.00 16.25
N PHE A 240 -4.23 -7.68 16.25
CA PHE A 240 -5.27 -6.68 16.01
C PHE A 240 -5.89 -6.82 14.61
N LYS A 241 -5.10 -7.12 13.57
CA LYS A 241 -5.62 -7.34 12.20
C LYS A 241 -6.57 -8.53 12.12
N LEU A 242 -6.23 -9.62 12.80
CA LEU A 242 -6.98 -10.88 12.77
C LEU A 242 -8.19 -10.84 13.70
N LYS A 243 -8.06 -10.16 14.84
CA LYS A 243 -9.10 -9.97 15.85
C LYS A 243 -9.06 -8.52 16.33
N PRO A 244 -9.73 -7.59 15.62
CA PRO A 244 -9.77 -6.19 16.03
C PRO A 244 -10.42 -6.07 17.41
N ILE A 245 -9.62 -5.81 18.45
CA ILE A 245 -10.13 -5.62 19.81
C ILE A 245 -10.75 -4.21 19.86
N LYS A 246 -12.00 -4.12 20.32
CA LYS A 246 -12.72 -2.84 20.46
C LYS A 246 -12.11 -1.89 21.51
N ASN A 247 -11.14 -2.34 22.29
CA ASN A 247 -10.61 -1.60 23.43
C ASN A 247 -9.43 -0.67 23.06
N LEU A 248 -9.62 0.13 22.00
CA LEU A 248 -8.72 1.23 21.66
C LEU A 248 -8.99 2.48 22.51
N LYS A 249 -9.92 2.41 23.47
CA LYS A 249 -10.35 3.55 24.29
C LYS A 249 -9.22 4.15 25.13
N ASN A 250 -8.25 3.33 25.53
CA ASN A 250 -7.13 3.75 26.37
C ASN A 250 -5.84 4.01 25.57
N LEU A 251 -5.89 3.89 24.25
CA LEU A 251 -4.72 4.13 23.41
C LEU A 251 -4.53 5.63 23.24
N ASP A 252 -3.38 6.16 23.68
CA ASP A 252 -2.94 7.48 23.25
C ASP A 252 -2.55 7.39 21.77
N VAL A 253 -3.50 7.78 20.92
CA VAL A 253 -3.37 7.66 19.48
C VAL A 253 -2.36 8.66 18.90
N GLU A 254 -2.15 9.80 19.55
CA GLU A 254 -1.13 10.76 19.13
C GLU A 254 0.26 10.17 19.35
N ASP A 255 0.51 9.66 20.55
CA ASP A 255 1.79 9.03 20.90
C ASP A 255 2.05 7.78 20.05
N PHE A 256 1.03 6.95 19.84
CA PHE A 256 1.16 5.77 18.98
C PHE A 256 1.48 6.14 17.52
N TRP A 257 0.90 7.24 17.02
CA TRP A 257 1.19 7.73 15.67
C TRP A 257 2.63 8.24 15.55
N PHE A 258 3.13 9.02 16.50
CA PHE A 258 4.51 9.51 16.51
C PHE A 258 5.52 8.37 16.60
N GLU A 259 5.28 7.43 17.51
CA GLU A 259 6.10 6.23 17.67
C GLU A 259 6.17 5.43 16.35
N THR A 260 5.03 5.22 15.70
CA THR A 260 4.96 4.49 14.43
C THR A 260 5.65 5.24 13.30
N LYS A 261 5.46 6.55 13.20
CA LYS A 261 6.12 7.43 12.22
C LYS A 261 7.64 7.37 12.34
N ASP A 262 8.16 7.60 13.55
CA ASP A 262 9.60 7.70 13.78
C ASP A 262 10.29 6.37 13.51
N LEU A 263 9.65 5.27 13.90
CA LEU A 263 10.14 3.94 13.58
C LEU A 263 10.10 3.63 12.07
N LEU A 264 9.02 4.00 11.37
CA LEU A 264 8.93 3.82 9.91
C LEU A 264 10.04 4.58 9.18
N ILE A 265 10.32 5.83 9.58
CA ILE A 265 11.41 6.63 9.01
C ILE A 265 12.75 5.93 9.21
N LYS A 266 13.06 5.50 10.44
CA LYS A 266 14.30 4.77 10.76
C LYS A 266 14.45 3.49 9.94
N ILE A 267 13.36 2.73 9.78
CA ILE A 267 13.34 1.50 8.97
C ILE A 267 13.63 1.81 7.51
N ILE A 268 13.04 2.87 6.95
CA ILE A 268 13.33 3.31 5.57
C ILE A 268 14.81 3.67 5.44
N ASP A 269 15.35 4.48 6.35
CA ASP A 269 16.77 4.90 6.33
C ASP A 269 17.71 3.68 6.36
N VAL A 270 17.45 2.71 7.25
CA VAL A 270 18.23 1.47 7.33
C VAL A 270 18.10 0.63 6.07
N ILE A 271 16.90 0.47 5.53
CA ILE A 271 16.66 -0.32 4.32
C ILE A 271 17.32 0.30 3.10
N VAL A 272 17.21 1.61 2.93
CA VAL A 272 17.93 2.35 1.90
C VAL A 272 19.44 2.14 2.06
N SER A 273 19.96 2.14 3.28
CA SER A 273 21.40 1.93 3.52
C SER A 273 21.89 0.52 3.15
N PHE A 274 21.07 -0.53 3.28
CA PHE A 274 21.44 -1.87 2.77
C PHE A 274 21.54 -1.93 1.25
N PHE A 275 20.84 -1.03 0.60
CA PHE A 275 20.59 -0.99 -0.82
C PHE A 275 21.63 -0.12 -1.53
N ILE A 276 22.07 0.95 -0.88
CA ILE A 276 23.21 1.76 -1.28
C ILE A 276 24.48 1.04 -0.80
N CYS A 277 25.11 0.24 -1.66
CA CYS A 277 26.34 -0.53 -1.37
C CYS A 277 27.59 0.30 -1.00
N ASN A 278 27.45 1.57 -0.60
CA ASN A 278 28.55 2.41 -0.12
C ASN A 278 28.06 3.34 1.02
N PRO A 279 28.16 2.89 2.29
CA PRO A 279 27.76 3.69 3.44
C PRO A 279 28.63 4.95 3.64
N GLU A 280 29.80 5.04 3.01
CA GLU A 280 30.72 6.18 3.08
C GLU A 280 30.30 7.37 2.19
N LYS A 281 29.27 7.22 1.35
CA LYS A 281 28.68 8.32 0.55
C LYS A 281 27.26 8.67 1.01
N LYS A 282 27.04 8.61 2.32
CA LYS A 282 25.74 8.87 2.97
C LYS A 282 25.28 10.33 2.95
N ASP A 283 26.16 11.26 2.58
CA ASP A 283 25.96 12.68 2.92
C ASP A 283 25.08 13.49 1.98
N SER A 284 24.27 12.87 1.11
CA SER A 284 23.24 13.66 0.41
C SER A 284 21.93 12.92 0.18
N ASP A 285 20.84 13.60 0.52
CA ASP A 285 19.48 13.25 0.13
C ASP A 285 19.35 13.10 -1.39
N GLU A 286 20.22 13.74 -2.19
CA GLU A 286 20.31 13.55 -3.64
C GLU A 286 20.63 12.10 -4.06
N ASN A 287 21.47 11.41 -3.29
CA ASN A 287 21.79 10.00 -3.53
C ASN A 287 20.56 9.10 -3.32
N LEU A 288 19.74 9.41 -2.30
CA LEU A 288 18.48 8.70 -2.06
C LEU A 288 17.53 8.85 -3.25
N ILE A 289 17.35 10.05 -3.80
CA ILE A 289 16.43 10.31 -4.92
C ILE A 289 16.85 9.53 -6.16
N THR A 290 18.12 9.64 -6.52
CA THR A 290 18.69 8.96 -7.68
C THR A 290 18.55 7.45 -7.53
N TYR A 291 18.75 6.95 -6.31
CA TYR A 291 18.57 5.54 -5.97
C TYR A 291 17.12 5.11 -6.08
N LEU A 292 16.18 5.83 -5.45
CA LEU A 292 14.75 5.55 -5.51
C LEU A 292 14.29 5.49 -6.97
N LYS A 293 14.68 6.47 -7.81
CA LYS A 293 14.38 6.45 -9.25
C LYS A 293 14.94 5.21 -9.93
N LYS A 294 16.25 4.96 -9.78
CA LYS A 294 16.92 3.81 -10.41
C LYS A 294 16.22 2.48 -10.08
N TYR A 295 15.99 2.21 -8.80
CA TYR A 295 15.41 0.92 -8.38
C TYR A 295 13.92 0.85 -8.68
N TYR A 296 13.18 1.95 -8.53
CA TYR A 296 11.77 2.00 -8.87
C TYR A 296 11.54 1.67 -10.35
N TYR A 297 12.35 2.21 -11.26
CA TYR A 297 12.22 1.98 -12.70
C TYR A 297 12.77 0.65 -13.19
N PHE A 298 13.75 0.06 -12.50
CA PHE A 298 14.45 -1.16 -12.92
C PHE A 298 13.54 -2.36 -13.30
N PRO A 299 12.46 -2.70 -12.57
CA PRO A 299 11.58 -3.79 -13.00
C PRO A 299 10.74 -3.43 -14.23
N TYR A 300 10.37 -2.16 -14.40
CA TYR A 300 9.59 -1.73 -15.56
C TYR A 300 10.40 -1.79 -16.84
N SER A 301 11.67 -1.36 -16.79
CA SER A 301 12.62 -1.54 -17.89
C SER A 301 12.88 -3.02 -18.17
N GLN A 302 12.95 -3.87 -17.14
CA GLN A 302 13.15 -5.30 -17.33
C GLN A 302 11.94 -5.93 -18.05
N ARG A 303 10.72 -5.53 -17.68
CA ARG A 303 9.50 -5.95 -18.37
C ARG A 303 9.47 -5.50 -19.82
N PHE A 304 9.92 -4.28 -20.10
CA PHE A 304 10.03 -3.78 -21.46
C PHE A 304 11.00 -4.63 -22.29
N LEU A 305 12.20 -4.91 -21.77
CA LEU A 305 13.18 -5.78 -22.43
C LEU A 305 12.68 -7.21 -22.64
N HIS A 306 11.95 -7.75 -21.68
CA HIS A 306 11.40 -9.10 -21.77
C HIS A 306 10.39 -9.25 -22.92
N LYS A 307 9.66 -8.18 -23.30
CA LYS A 307 8.80 -8.21 -24.49
C LYS A 307 9.58 -8.47 -25.78
N PHE A 308 10.85 -8.07 -25.81
CA PHE A 308 11.76 -8.30 -26.94
C PHE A 308 12.66 -9.53 -26.74
N LYS A 309 12.40 -10.36 -25.71
CA LYS A 309 13.22 -11.52 -25.32
C LYS A 309 14.68 -11.15 -25.00
N ILE A 310 14.95 -9.90 -24.64
CA ILE A 310 16.29 -9.43 -24.30
C ILE A 310 16.57 -9.67 -22.82
N LYS A 311 17.62 -10.44 -22.51
CA LYS A 311 18.09 -10.72 -21.14
C LYS A 311 19.44 -10.02 -20.86
N SER A 312 19.48 -8.69 -20.95
CA SER A 312 20.70 -7.91 -20.70
C SER A 312 20.52 -6.95 -19.53
N GLN A 313 21.30 -7.14 -18.46
CA GLN A 313 21.31 -6.24 -17.31
C GLN A 313 21.88 -4.86 -17.68
N PHE A 314 22.87 -4.83 -18.57
CA PHE A 314 23.45 -3.58 -19.07
C PHE A 314 22.41 -2.75 -19.83
N LEU A 315 21.67 -3.37 -20.77
CA LEU A 315 20.57 -2.68 -21.45
C LEU A 315 19.48 -2.28 -20.47
N ASN A 316 19.22 -3.08 -19.44
CA ASN A 316 18.23 -2.71 -18.43
C ASN A 316 18.64 -1.44 -17.68
N HIS A 317 19.92 -1.33 -17.32
CA HIS A 317 20.48 -0.14 -16.68
C HIS A 317 20.48 1.07 -17.62
N LEU A 318 20.86 0.89 -18.88
CA LEU A 318 20.79 1.94 -19.90
C LEU A 318 19.37 2.43 -20.13
N ILE A 319 18.40 1.53 -20.26
CA ILE A 319 16.99 1.87 -20.44
C ILE A 319 16.45 2.56 -19.19
N SER A 320 16.81 2.09 -17.98
CA SER A 320 16.41 2.76 -16.74
C SER A 320 16.98 4.17 -16.64
N LYS A 321 18.25 4.36 -17.02
CA LYS A 321 18.88 5.69 -17.12
C LYS A 321 18.22 6.55 -18.21
N ALA A 322 17.95 5.97 -19.38
CA ALA A 322 17.29 6.65 -20.48
C ALA A 322 15.87 7.05 -20.10
N TYR A 323 15.14 6.23 -19.33
CA TYR A 323 13.85 6.60 -18.74
C TYR A 323 14.01 7.85 -17.86
N ILE A 324 15.00 7.86 -16.94
CA ILE A 324 15.25 9.02 -16.07
C ILE A 324 15.64 10.27 -16.88
N LEU A 325 16.39 10.12 -17.98
CA LEU A 325 16.85 11.24 -18.82
C LEU A 325 15.77 11.77 -19.77
N LEU A 326 15.07 10.88 -20.48
CA LEU A 326 13.94 11.22 -21.37
C LEU A 326 12.77 11.83 -20.61
N GLU A 327 12.64 11.50 -19.33
CA GLU A 327 11.68 12.11 -18.42
C GLU A 327 11.99 13.59 -18.15
N LYS A 328 13.27 14.00 -18.13
CA LYS A 328 13.65 15.43 -18.05
C LYS A 328 13.26 16.21 -19.30
N SER A 329 13.20 15.57 -20.47
CA SER A 329 12.96 16.24 -21.75
C SER A 329 11.53 16.14 -22.27
N ARG A 330 10.69 15.23 -21.73
CA ARG A 330 9.30 15.04 -22.19
C ARG A 330 8.32 14.94 -21.01
N GLU A 331 7.82 16.08 -20.56
CA GLU A 331 6.82 16.19 -19.49
C GLU A 331 5.50 15.42 -19.76
N ASN A 332 5.21 15.08 -21.03
CA ASN A 332 3.90 14.56 -21.44
C ASN A 332 3.79 13.02 -21.53
N LEU A 333 4.89 12.26 -21.56
CA LEU A 333 4.82 10.82 -21.88
C LEU A 333 4.64 9.91 -20.66
N MET A 334 5.26 10.21 -19.51
CA MET A 334 5.14 9.41 -18.28
C MET A 334 5.01 10.25 -16.99
N PRO A 335 4.14 11.28 -16.92
CA PRO A 335 4.03 12.14 -15.74
C PRO A 335 3.64 11.41 -14.44
N SER A 336 3.09 10.20 -14.50
CA SER A 336 2.56 9.51 -13.31
C SER A 336 3.63 8.96 -12.35
N ILE A 337 4.80 8.54 -12.83
CA ILE A 337 5.78 7.84 -12.00
C ILE A 337 6.68 8.82 -11.23
N ASN A 338 7.23 9.84 -11.88
CA ASN A 338 8.03 10.84 -11.19
C ASN A 338 7.21 11.58 -10.13
N ASN A 339 5.95 11.89 -10.45
CA ASN A 339 5.06 12.56 -9.52
C ASN A 339 4.77 11.66 -8.30
N LEU A 340 4.80 10.33 -8.48
CA LEU A 340 4.71 9.39 -7.38
C LEU A 340 5.99 9.34 -6.54
N ILE A 341 7.18 9.40 -7.16
CA ILE A 341 8.46 9.46 -6.43
C ILE A 341 8.57 10.79 -5.65
N ASN A 342 8.23 11.91 -6.27
CA ASN A 342 8.18 13.22 -5.61
C ASN A 342 7.13 13.24 -4.49
N LEU A 343 6.01 12.52 -4.65
CA LEU A 343 5.05 12.32 -3.55
C LEU A 343 5.68 11.58 -2.39
N TYR A 344 6.40 10.50 -2.67
CA TYR A 344 7.06 9.73 -1.63
C TYR A 344 8.16 10.52 -0.91
N LEU A 345 8.97 11.28 -1.65
CA LEU A 345 10.01 12.14 -1.10
C LEU A 345 9.41 13.27 -0.26
N SER A 346 8.42 13.99 -0.80
CA SER A 346 7.73 15.05 -0.04
C SER A 346 7.08 14.50 1.23
N SER A 347 6.46 13.31 1.15
CA SER A 347 5.87 12.63 2.31
C SER A 347 6.92 12.26 3.37
N PHE A 348 8.07 11.76 2.92
CA PHE A 348 9.17 11.39 3.80
C PHE A 348 9.72 12.59 4.57
N PHE A 349 10.09 13.66 3.86
CA PHE A 349 10.60 14.88 4.47
C PHE A 349 9.55 15.56 5.35
N LEU A 350 8.28 15.53 4.95
CA LEU A 350 7.22 16.08 5.76
C LEU A 350 7.06 15.34 7.10
N LEU A 351 7.10 14.01 7.09
CA LEU A 351 7.03 13.24 8.33
C LEU A 351 8.27 13.44 9.21
N LYS A 352 9.46 13.67 8.62
CA LYS A 352 10.66 14.10 9.38
C LYS A 352 10.48 15.49 9.99
N ALA A 353 9.78 16.38 9.29
CA ALA A 353 9.55 17.75 9.72
C ALA A 353 8.60 17.86 10.92
N ILE A 354 7.58 16.99 10.99
CA ILE A 354 6.59 17.01 12.09
C ILE A 354 7.20 16.35 13.33
N LYS A 355 7.48 17.15 14.36
CA LYS A 355 7.93 16.67 15.69
C LYS A 355 6.75 16.58 16.67
N LYS A 356 6.97 15.84 17.75
CA LYS A 356 6.05 15.84 18.91
C LYS A 356 5.86 17.28 19.41
N ASN A 357 4.66 17.63 19.86
CA ASN A 357 4.26 18.99 20.26
C ASN A 357 4.02 20.00 19.13
N ASN A 358 3.79 19.54 17.89
CA ASN A 358 3.53 20.40 16.72
C ASN A 358 4.68 21.35 16.36
N ILE A 359 5.91 21.02 16.75
CA ILE A 359 7.10 21.75 16.28
C ILE A 359 7.41 21.27 14.86
N ILE A 360 7.61 22.21 13.96
CA ILE A 360 8.00 21.95 12.57
C ILE A 360 9.48 22.23 12.40
N ASP A 361 10.21 21.23 11.93
CA ASP A 361 11.58 21.39 11.46
C ASP A 361 11.57 22.09 10.09
N GLU A 362 11.99 23.36 10.06
CA GLU A 362 11.90 24.21 8.86
C GLU A 362 12.78 23.71 7.71
N GLU A 363 13.87 23.00 8.00
CA GLU A 363 14.78 22.47 6.98
C GLU A 363 14.10 21.36 6.18
N TYR A 364 13.68 20.28 6.85
CA TYR A 364 12.93 19.19 6.21
C TYR A 364 11.62 19.66 5.60
N PHE A 365 11.02 20.70 6.18
CA PHE A 365 9.81 21.27 5.64
C PHE A 365 10.02 22.02 4.32
N LYS A 366 11.13 22.77 4.19
CA LYS A 366 11.53 23.38 2.92
C LYS A 366 11.83 22.31 1.88
N GLU A 367 12.54 21.25 2.25
CA GLU A 367 12.80 20.12 1.36
C GLU A 367 11.50 19.47 0.86
N ALA A 368 10.57 19.17 1.75
CA ALA A 368 9.26 18.63 1.37
C ALA A 368 8.53 19.52 0.34
N LYS A 369 8.63 20.85 0.48
CA LYS A 369 8.03 21.82 -0.45
C LYS A 369 8.69 21.84 -1.82
N LEU A 370 10.00 21.60 -1.94
CA LEU A 370 10.69 21.55 -3.22
C LEU A 370 10.07 20.46 -4.11
N TYR A 371 9.85 19.26 -3.56
CA TYR A 371 9.22 18.16 -4.30
C TYR A 371 7.73 18.36 -4.60
N ILE A 372 7.03 19.25 -3.87
CA ILE A 372 5.61 19.60 -4.13
C ILE A 372 5.50 20.65 -5.24
N LYS A 373 6.33 21.71 -5.18
CA LYS A 373 6.18 22.91 -6.03
C LYS A 373 6.43 22.66 -7.52
N GLU A 374 7.17 21.63 -7.86
CA GLU A 374 7.61 21.43 -9.24
C GLU A 374 6.49 21.10 -10.24
N LYS A 375 5.24 20.74 -9.87
CA LYS A 375 4.23 20.31 -10.88
C LYS A 375 2.76 20.69 -10.61
N LYS A 376 2.13 21.30 -11.63
CA LYS A 376 0.71 21.74 -11.66
C LYS A 376 -0.30 20.67 -12.16
N THR A 377 0.13 19.48 -12.56
CA THR A 377 -0.69 18.54 -13.36
C THR A 377 -1.10 17.27 -12.58
N PHE A 378 -2.06 17.37 -11.67
CA PHE A 378 -2.75 16.20 -11.06
C PHE A 378 -4.21 16.59 -10.73
N ASN A 379 -5.20 15.75 -11.04
CA ASN A 379 -6.62 16.16 -10.96
C ASN A 379 -7.49 15.39 -9.94
N SER A 380 -6.91 14.58 -9.03
CA SER A 380 -7.72 13.96 -7.95
C SER A 380 -6.94 13.68 -6.67
N ARG A 381 -5.71 13.16 -6.76
CA ARG A 381 -4.83 13.10 -5.58
C ARG A 381 -4.44 14.50 -5.12
N LEU A 382 -4.40 15.50 -6.01
CA LEU A 382 -4.02 16.89 -5.74
C LEU A 382 -4.92 17.56 -4.69
N GLU A 383 -6.17 17.12 -4.51
CA GLU A 383 -6.99 17.57 -3.38
C GLU A 383 -6.45 17.10 -2.03
N ASN A 384 -5.96 15.86 -1.94
CA ASN A 384 -5.25 15.37 -0.74
C ASN A 384 -3.92 16.09 -0.56
N TRP A 385 -3.20 16.43 -1.64
CA TRP A 385 -1.97 17.25 -1.58
C TRP A 385 -2.23 18.68 -1.13
N MET A 386 -3.29 19.32 -1.63
CA MET A 386 -3.68 20.66 -1.21
C MET A 386 -4.23 20.63 0.21
N LYS A 387 -4.95 19.58 0.60
CA LYS A 387 -5.37 19.36 1.99
C LYS A 387 -4.15 19.19 2.88
N LEU A 388 -3.13 18.45 2.44
CA LEU A 388 -1.85 18.27 3.12
C LEU A 388 -1.03 19.56 3.21
N ALA A 389 -0.95 20.33 2.12
CA ALA A 389 -0.28 21.62 2.07
C ALA A 389 -1.02 22.70 2.90
N LYS A 390 -2.35 22.71 2.90
CA LYS A 390 -3.18 23.55 3.77
C LYS A 390 -3.05 23.14 5.23
N THR A 391 -3.02 21.84 5.50
CA THR A 391 -2.73 21.21 6.79
C THR A 391 -1.39 21.71 7.34
N ILE A 392 -0.35 21.58 6.53
CA ILE A 392 0.99 22.11 6.76
C ILE A 392 0.97 23.62 7.08
N ILE A 393 0.25 24.42 6.30
CA ILE A 393 0.15 25.87 6.47
C ILE A 393 -0.60 26.19 7.78
N SER A 394 -1.65 25.44 8.09
CA SER A 394 -2.43 25.60 9.32
C SER A 394 -1.66 25.21 10.59
N LEU A 395 -0.78 24.19 10.51
CA LEU A 395 0.14 23.85 11.60
C LEU A 395 1.10 25.00 11.90
N LYS A 396 1.63 25.64 10.85
CA LYS A 396 2.54 26.79 10.99
C LYS A 396 1.82 28.03 11.55
N LEU A 397 0.63 28.36 11.05
CA LEU A 397 -0.17 29.49 11.55
C LEU A 397 -0.56 29.32 13.03
N ASN A 398 -1.01 28.13 13.44
CA ASN A 398 -1.32 27.84 14.84
C ASN A 398 -0.09 27.89 15.75
N TYR A 399 1.09 27.55 15.22
CA TYR A 399 2.36 27.67 15.94
C TYR A 399 2.76 29.14 16.13
N ASP A 400 2.70 29.94 15.07
CA ASP A 400 3.04 31.36 15.10
C ASP A 400 2.06 32.13 16.02
N ASP A 401 0.76 31.84 15.99
CA ASP A 401 -0.24 32.43 16.89
C ASP A 401 0.00 32.08 18.37
N LYS A 402 0.37 30.82 18.68
CA LYS A 402 0.72 30.42 20.05
C LYS A 402 2.02 31.07 20.52
N LYS A 403 2.97 31.34 19.61
CA LYS A 403 4.23 32.03 19.91
C LYS A 403 4.01 33.52 20.17
N ILE A 404 3.10 34.15 19.41
CA ILE A 404 2.64 35.53 19.63
C ILE A 404 1.95 35.62 21.00
N LYS A 405 1.02 34.71 21.33
CA LYS A 405 0.33 34.68 22.63
C LYS A 405 1.27 34.41 23.82
N LYS A 406 2.29 33.57 23.67
CA LYS A 406 3.30 33.35 24.73
C LYS A 406 4.24 34.55 24.93
N LYS A 407 4.48 35.37 23.90
CA LYS A 407 5.24 36.62 24.03
C LYS A 407 4.41 37.73 24.68
N SER A 408 3.09 37.78 24.45
CA SER A 408 2.21 38.79 25.04
C SER A 408 1.83 38.53 26.51
N PHE A 409 2.17 37.37 27.08
CA PHE A 409 1.95 37.02 28.49
C PHE A 409 3.20 37.17 29.37
N LYS A 410 4.26 37.83 28.88
CA LYS A 410 5.49 38.13 29.65
C LYS A 410 5.66 39.62 30.01
N LEU A 411 4.59 40.39 29.93
CA LEU A 411 4.49 41.74 30.46
C LEU A 411 3.27 41.79 31.38
N ILE A 412 3.50 41.44 32.65
CA ILE A 412 2.98 42.04 33.89
C ILE A 412 3.93 41.56 34.99
#